data_AF-A0A1Y2FQF6-F1
#
_entry.id   AF-A0A1Y2FQF6-F1
#
_cell.length_a   1.000
_cell.length_b   1.000
_cell.length_c   1.000
_cell.angle_alpha   90.00
_cell.angle_beta   90.00
_cell.angle_gamma   90.00
#
_symmetry.space_group_name_H-M   'P 1'
#
loop_
_entity.id
_entity.type
_entity.pdbx_description
1 polymer ?
#
loop_
_entity_poly.entity_id
_entity_poly.type
_entity_poly.pdbx_seq_one_letter_code
_entity_poly.pdbx_strand_id
1 'polypeptide(L)' 'PTEDDPLFVNAKQYHRILKRRQARAKLEESIKALKAKPYLHESRHKHAMRRPRGASGRFLTASEIAALKEQEDQSA' A
#
# COMPACT_ATOMS: atom_id res chain seq x y z
N PRO A 1 31.01 7.73 -10.88
CA PRO A 1 30.55 6.89 -12.01
C PRO A 1 29.92 7.79 -13.08
N THR A 2 30.58 7.94 -14.21
CA THR A 2 30.05 8.67 -15.37
C THR A 2 28.74 8.03 -15.83
N GLU A 3 27.74 8.85 -16.14
CA GLU A 3 26.38 8.43 -16.58
C GLU A 3 26.39 7.54 -17.84
N ASP A 4 27.50 7.53 -18.57
CA ASP A 4 27.68 6.85 -19.86
C ASP A 4 28.42 5.52 -19.80
N ASP A 5 28.83 5.02 -18.63
CA ASP A 5 29.54 3.73 -18.59
C ASP A 5 28.51 2.57 -18.70
N PRO A 6 28.48 1.80 -19.81
CA PRO A 6 27.51 0.73 -19.97
C PRO A 6 27.90 -0.40 -19.01
N LEU A 7 27.21 -0.44 -17.87
CA LEU A 7 27.24 -1.61 -17.00
C LEU A 7 26.92 -2.83 -17.86
N PHE A 8 27.82 -3.82 -17.88
CA PHE A 8 27.67 -4.98 -18.74
C PHE A 8 26.41 -5.75 -18.34
N VAL A 9 25.36 -5.62 -19.15
CA VAL A 9 24.07 -6.29 -18.97
C VAL A 9 23.89 -7.33 -20.07
N ASN A 10 22.84 -8.13 -19.95
CA ASN A 10 22.46 -9.06 -20.99
C ASN A 10 22.28 -8.31 -22.33
N ALA A 11 23.01 -8.75 -23.36
CA ALA A 11 22.99 -8.16 -24.70
C ALA A 11 21.57 -8.04 -25.29
N LYS A 12 20.68 -9.00 -25.01
CA LYS A 12 19.29 -8.98 -25.49
C LYS A 12 18.42 -7.89 -24.83
N GLN A 13 18.88 -7.33 -23.70
CA GLN A 13 18.08 -6.43 -22.87
C GLN A 13 18.57 -4.97 -22.93
N TYR A 14 19.83 -4.71 -23.31
CA TYR A 14 20.48 -3.40 -23.25
C TYR A 14 19.59 -2.25 -23.78
N HIS A 15 19.17 -2.30 -25.04
CA HIS A 15 18.32 -1.26 -25.64
C HIS A 15 16.97 -1.09 -24.93
N ARG A 16 16.39 -2.20 -24.44
CA ARG A 16 15.09 -2.15 -23.75
C ARG A 16 15.23 -1.56 -22.35
N ILE A 17 16.36 -1.81 -21.67
CA ILE A 17 16.70 -1.19 -20.39
C ILE A 17 16.80 0.33 -20.56
N LEU A 18 17.50 0.81 -21.59
CA LEU A 18 17.61 2.25 -21.87
C LEU A 18 16.23 2.90 -22.10
N LYS A 19 15.39 2.31 -22.97
CA LYS A 19 14.02 2.80 -23.21
C LYS A 19 13.18 2.83 -21.93
N ARG A 20 13.27 1.78 -21.09
CA ARG A 20 12.54 1.70 -19.82
C ARG A 20 13.04 2.71 -18.78
N ARG A 21 14.34 3.02 -18.76
CA ARG A 21 14.90 4.07 -17.90
C ARG A 21 14.34 5.43 -18.27
N GLN A 22 14.37 5.80 -19.56
CA GLN A 22 13.77 7.04 -20.05
C GLN A 22 12.26 7.13 -19.73
N ALA A 23 11.51 6.04 -19.92
CA ALA A 23 10.10 6.00 -19.58
C ALA A 23 9.84 6.17 -18.08
N ARG A 24 10.66 5.54 -17.22
CA ARG A 24 10.57 5.71 -15.76
C ARG A 24 10.93 7.13 -15.33
N ALA A 25 11.98 7.73 -15.88
CA ALA A 25 12.37 9.11 -15.56
C ALA A 25 11.21 10.09 -15.81
N LYS A 26 10.57 10.01 -16.99
CA LYS A 26 9.37 10.81 -17.32
C LYS A 26 8.20 10.56 -16.36
N LEU A 27 7.98 9.30 -15.98
CA LEU A 27 6.90 8.94 -15.04
C LEU A 27 7.21 9.44 -13.63
N GLU A 28 8.45 9.29 -13.17
CA GLU A 28 8.90 9.75 -11.86
C GLU A 28 8.82 11.27 -11.74
N GLU A 29 9.15 12.04 -12.78
CA GLU A 29 8.93 13.49 -12.80
C GLU A 29 7.46 13.86 -12.51
N SER A 30 6.51 13.07 -13.02
CA SER A 30 5.07 13.28 -12.77
C SER A 30 4.59 12.74 -11.40
N ILE A 31 5.16 11.62 -10.93
CA ILE A 31 4.69 10.92 -9.71
C ILE A 31 5.39 11.43 -8.45
N LYS A 32 6.63 11.93 -8.53
CA LYS A 32 7.47 12.32 -7.39
C LYS A 32 6.85 13.45 -6.53
N ALA A 33 5.81 14.13 -7.03
CA ALA A 33 4.98 15.04 -6.24
C ALA A 33 4.17 14.32 -5.13
N LEU A 34 3.91 13.01 -5.26
CA LEU A 34 3.15 12.21 -4.29
C LEU A 34 4.11 11.49 -3.33
N LYS A 35 4.47 12.16 -2.23
CA LYS A 35 5.11 11.50 -1.08
C LYS A 35 4.27 10.31 -0.62
N ALA A 36 4.93 9.23 -0.19
CA ALA A 36 4.23 8.07 0.38
C ALA A 36 3.39 8.50 1.59
N LYS A 37 2.06 8.43 1.44
CA LYS A 37 1.11 8.78 2.49
C LYS A 37 1.04 7.62 3.51
N PRO A 38 0.79 7.89 4.80
CA PRO A 38 0.59 6.83 5.81
C PRO A 38 -0.59 5.90 5.46
N TYR A 39 -1.55 6.41 4.69
CA TYR A 39 -2.64 5.66 4.09
C TYR A 39 -3.08 6.34 2.79
N LEU A 40 -3.67 5.58 1.87
CA LEU A 40 -4.07 6.10 0.57
C LEU A 40 -5.38 6.91 0.61
N HIS A 41 -6.34 6.48 1.44
CA HIS A 41 -7.68 7.06 1.50
C HIS A 41 -8.14 7.29 2.94
N GLU A 42 -8.56 8.51 3.23
CA GLU A 42 -9.03 8.93 4.56
C GLU A 42 -10.24 8.11 5.03
N SER A 43 -11.21 7.85 4.15
CA SER A 43 -12.40 7.05 4.48
C SER A 43 -12.06 5.63 4.92
N ARG A 44 -11.06 5.01 4.27
CA ARG A 44 -10.57 3.67 4.62
C ARG A 44 -9.85 3.66 5.96
N HIS A 45 -9.04 4.68 6.22
CA HIS A 45 -8.38 4.83 7.52
C HIS A 45 -9.41 4.97 8.66
N LYS A 46 -10.39 5.86 8.51
CA LYS A 46 -11.50 6.01 9.47
C LYS A 46 -12.30 4.72 9.65
N HIS A 47 -12.55 3.97 8.57
CA HIS A 47 -13.21 2.67 8.64
C HIS A 47 -12.38 1.68 9.48
N ALA A 48 -11.09 1.53 9.21
CA ALA A 48 -10.21 0.63 9.96
C ALA A 48 -10.09 1.00 11.45
N MET A 49 -10.16 2.29 11.80
CA MET A 49 -10.14 2.74 13.19
C MET A 49 -11.45 2.46 13.94
N ARG A 50 -12.60 2.52 13.26
CA ARG A 50 -13.93 2.27 13.86
C ARG A 50 -14.29 0.79 14.01
N ARG A 51 -13.55 -0.13 13.37
CA ARG A 51 -13.86 -1.56 13.44
C ARG A 51 -13.59 -2.11 14.84
N PRO A 52 -14.50 -2.94 15.39
CA PRO A 52 -14.30 -3.54 16.71
C PRO A 52 -13.15 -4.55 16.67
N ARG A 53 -12.37 -4.59 17.76
CA ARG A 53 -11.15 -5.39 17.87
C ARG A 53 -11.20 -6.27 19.11
N GLY A 54 -10.60 -7.45 19.02
CA GLY A 54 -10.33 -8.29 20.19
C GLY A 54 -9.11 -7.79 20.96
N ALA A 55 -8.85 -8.36 22.14
CA ALA A 55 -7.72 -7.98 23.00
C ALA A 55 -6.34 -8.06 22.30
N SER A 56 -6.19 -8.95 21.31
CA SER A 56 -4.97 -9.09 20.50
C SER A 56 -4.74 -7.94 19.49
N GLY A 57 -5.71 -7.04 19.30
CA GLY A 57 -5.66 -5.97 18.30
C GLY A 57 -6.12 -6.39 16.89
N ARG A 58 -6.41 -7.68 16.69
CA ARG A 58 -7.07 -8.20 15.48
C ARG A 58 -8.51 -7.71 15.41
N PHE A 59 -9.00 -7.52 14.19
CA PHE A 59 -10.43 -7.32 13.99
C PHE A 59 -11.19 -8.57 14.35
N LEU A 60 -12.33 -8.40 15.00
CA LEU A 60 -13.22 -9.51 15.30
C LEU A 60 -13.78 -10.11 14.02
N THR A 61 -13.94 -11.42 14.04
CA THR A 61 -14.64 -12.18 13.02
C THR A 61 -16.14 -11.90 13.08
N ALA A 62 -16.87 -12.20 12.01
CA ALA A 62 -18.32 -11.95 11.96
C ALA A 62 -19.08 -12.70 13.08
N SER A 63 -18.64 -13.92 13.42
CA SER A 63 -19.22 -14.70 14.51
C SER A 63 -19.01 -14.05 15.88
N GLU A 64 -17.80 -13.55 16.14
CA GLU A 64 -17.49 -12.87 17.41
C GLU A 64 -18.24 -11.53 17.54
N ILE A 65 -18.43 -10.81 16.43
CA ILE A 65 -19.22 -9.58 16.40
C ILE A 65 -20.69 -9.87 16.71
N ALA A 66 -21.26 -10.95 16.16
CA ALA A 66 -22.63 -11.34 16.45
C ALA A 66 -22.82 -11.67 17.94
N ALA A 67 -21.91 -12.48 18.51
CA ALA A 67 -21.93 -12.82 19.92
C ALA A 67 -21.81 -11.59 20.84
N LEU A 68 -20.96 -10.62 20.48
CA LEU A 68 -20.84 -9.37 21.24
C LEU A 68 -22.12 -8.52 21.21
N LYS A 69 -22.79 -8.43 20.06
CA LYS A 69 -24.06 -7.71 19.96
C LYS A 69 -25.16 -8.36 20.80
N GLU A 70 -25.26 -9.69 20.77
CA GLU A 70 -26.21 -10.43 21.60
C GLU A 70 -25.95 -10.22 23.10
N GLN A 71 -24.69 -10.11 23.52
CA GLN A 71 -24.33 -9.80 24.90
C GLN A 71 -24.67 -8.36 25.30
N GLU A 72 -24.42 -7.37 24.42
CA GLU A 72 -24.80 -5.97 24.66
C GLU A 72 -26.31 -5.83 24.79
N ASP A 73 -27.09 -6.46 23.90
CA ASP A 73 -28.56 -6.42 23.93
C ASP A 73 -29.17 -7.08 25.18
N GLN A 74 -28.53 -8.11 25.76
CA GLN A 74 -28.99 -8.74 27.01
C GLN A 74 -28.66 -7.93 28.27
N SER A 75 -27.73 -6.99 28.16
CA SER A 75 -27.27 -6.16 29.28
C SER A 75 -27.94 -4.79 29.36
N ALA A 76 -28.72 -4.42 28.34
CA ALA A 76 -29.49 -3.18 28.23
C ALA A 76 -30.94 -3.38 28.68
#